data_AF-A0A7X0IIK4-F1
#
_entry.id   AF-A0A7X0IIK4-F1
#
_cell.length_a   1.000
_cell.length_b   1.000
_cell.length_c   1.000
_cell.angle_alpha   90.00
_cell.angle_beta   90.00
_cell.angle_gamma   90.00
#
_symmetry.space_group_name_H-M   'P 1'
#
loop_
_entity.id
_entity.type
_entity.pdbx_description
1 polymer ?
#
loop_
_entity_poly.entity_id
_entity_poly.type
_entity_poly.pdbx_seq_one_letter_code
_entity_poly.pdbx_strand_id
1 'polypeptide(L)'
;MSPENPSKKPQSGEAEDKSRFVRLSVNLSPDIARTFKGLIDRKGLSITEGIRRAITIWGFVEEQIAQGNDLAVIESDGKPRKILIL
;
A
#
# COMPACT_ATOMS: atom_id res chain seq x y z
N MET A 1 -13.57 61.67 10.99
CA MET A 1 -14.49 60.54 11.25
C MET A 1 -14.13 59.42 10.30
N SER A 2 -13.47 58.37 10.82
CA SER A 2 -13.55 57.03 10.19
C SER A 2 -14.94 56.45 10.46
N PRO A 3 -15.32 55.41 9.71
CA PRO A 3 -15.21 54.11 10.36
C PRO A 3 -14.45 53.11 9.50
N GLU A 4 -13.55 52.40 10.19
CA GLU A 4 -13.07 51.08 9.81
C GLU A 4 -14.26 50.16 9.50
N ASN A 5 -14.13 49.34 8.47
CA ASN A 5 -14.75 48.03 8.51
C ASN A 5 -13.73 47.02 7.96
N PRO A 6 -13.33 46.02 8.75
CA PRO A 6 -12.20 45.19 8.43
C PRO A 6 -12.58 44.25 7.30
N SER A 7 -11.69 44.12 6.32
CA SER A 7 -11.70 43.00 5.39
C SER A 7 -11.65 41.71 6.20
N LYS A 8 -12.83 41.15 6.50
CA LYS A 8 -13.02 39.80 6.99
C LYS A 8 -12.29 38.90 6.00
N LYS A 9 -11.10 38.43 6.38
CA LYS A 9 -10.49 37.27 5.73
C LYS A 9 -11.57 36.19 5.72
N PRO A 10 -11.84 35.53 4.59
CA PRO A 10 -12.63 34.32 4.66
C PRO A 10 -11.87 33.39 5.60
N GLN A 11 -12.45 33.15 6.78
CA GLN A 11 -12.12 32.01 7.60
C GLN A 11 -12.33 30.82 6.66
N SER A 12 -11.23 30.31 6.11
CA SER A 12 -11.18 29.02 5.45
C SER A 12 -11.59 28.04 6.53
N GLY A 13 -12.88 27.69 6.50
CA GLY A 13 -13.44 26.65 7.33
C GLY A 13 -12.53 25.44 7.22
N GLU A 14 -12.22 24.88 8.37
CA GLU A 14 -11.61 23.57 8.52
C GLU A 14 -12.30 22.63 7.54
N ALA A 15 -11.59 22.32 6.44
CA ALA A 15 -11.98 21.28 5.51
C ALA A 15 -11.63 19.95 6.19
N GLU A 16 -12.29 19.64 7.30
CA GLU A 16 -12.39 18.26 7.73
C GLU A 16 -13.22 17.49 6.69
N ASP A 17 -12.66 16.35 6.30
CA ASP A 17 -13.21 15.30 5.43
C ASP A 17 -13.12 15.47 3.90
N LYS A 18 -11.90 15.49 3.34
CA LYS A 18 -11.66 15.10 1.93
C LYS A 18 -10.31 14.41 1.69
N SER A 19 -10.09 13.23 2.26
CA SER A 19 -9.20 12.23 1.62
C SER A 19 -9.31 10.84 2.27
N ARG A 20 -10.39 10.11 1.97
CA ARG A 20 -10.45 8.65 2.23
C ARG A 20 -9.41 7.84 1.44
N PHE A 21 -8.63 8.47 0.56
CA PHE A 21 -7.67 7.81 -0.31
C PHE A 21 -6.37 8.60 -0.42
N VAL A 22 -5.24 7.97 -0.09
CA VAL A 22 -3.90 8.52 -0.35
C VAL A 22 -3.48 8.13 -1.77
N ARG A 23 -2.98 9.10 -2.55
CA ARG A 23 -2.40 8.84 -3.88
C ARG A 23 -0.96 8.35 -3.72
N LEU A 24 -0.68 7.15 -4.23
CA LEU A 24 0.67 6.62 -4.35
C LEU A 24 1.18 6.81 -5.78
N SER A 25 2.33 7.44 -5.94
CA SER A 25 3.07 7.54 -7.21
C SER A 25 4.46 6.95 -7.00
N VAL A 26 4.80 5.94 -7.79
CA VAL A 26 6.08 5.22 -7.69
C VAL A 26 6.68 5.04 -9.06
N ASN A 27 8.01 5.10 -9.13
CA ASN A 27 8.75 4.76 -10.34
C ASN A 27 9.11 3.28 -10.28
N LEU A 28 8.72 2.53 -11.30
CA LEU A 28 9.05 1.11 -11.44
C LEU A 28 9.89 0.92 -12.69
N SER A 29 10.86 0.01 -12.65
CA SER A 29 11.53 -0.42 -13.86
C SER A 29 10.54 -1.15 -14.78
N PRO A 30 10.76 -1.14 -16.11
CA PRO A 30 9.83 -1.75 -17.06
C PRO A 30 9.57 -3.24 -16.81
N ASP A 31 10.58 -3.98 -16.37
CA ASP A 31 10.50 -5.41 -16.04
C ASP A 31 9.65 -5.68 -14.79
N ILE A 32 9.79 -4.87 -13.74
CA ILE A 32 8.99 -4.98 -12.52
C ILE A 32 7.53 -4.61 -12.81
N ALA A 33 7.29 -3.53 -13.56
CA ALA A 33 5.94 -3.16 -13.98
C ALA A 33 5.26 -4.27 -14.81
N ARG A 34 5.98 -4.89 -15.75
CA ARG A 34 5.50 -6.04 -16.53
C ARG A 34 5.19 -7.25 -15.63
N THR A 35 6.09 -7.56 -14.70
CA THR A 35 5.93 -8.68 -13.77
C THR A 35 4.68 -8.49 -12.91
N PHE A 36 4.55 -7.31 -12.30
CA PHE A 36 3.40 -6.98 -11.48
C PHE A 36 2.09 -7.05 -12.28
N LYS A 37 2.06 -6.46 -13.48
CA LYS A 37 0.90 -6.54 -14.38
C LYS A 37 0.52 -7.98 -14.72
N GLY A 38 1.51 -8.81 -15.06
CA GLY A 38 1.28 -10.22 -15.38
C GLY A 38 0.75 -11.04 -14.19
N LEU A 39 1.08 -10.66 -12.95
CA LEU A 39 0.56 -11.32 -11.74
C LEU A 39 -0.89 -10.94 -11.45
N ILE A 40 -1.25 -9.66 -11.62
CA ILE A 40 -2.61 -9.17 -11.34
C ILE A 40 -3.59 -9.57 -12.45
N ASP A 41 -3.16 -9.58 -13.72
CA ASP A 41 -4.00 -9.94 -14.87
C ASP A 41 -4.48 -11.40 -14.77
N ARG A 42 -3.58 -12.32 -14.39
CA ARG A 42 -3.93 -13.74 -14.15
C ARG A 42 -4.99 -13.93 -13.07
N LYS A 43 -5.14 -12.96 -12.16
CA LYS A 43 -6.08 -12.98 -11.05
C LYS A 43 -7.30 -12.08 -11.29
N GLY A 44 -7.39 -11.42 -12.45
CA GLY A 44 -8.46 -10.47 -12.77
C GLY A 44 -8.51 -9.25 -11.85
N LEU A 45 -7.36 -8.80 -11.33
CA LEU A 45 -7.28 -7.71 -10.36
C LEU A 45 -6.91 -6.38 -11.01
N SER A 46 -7.45 -5.28 -10.48
CA SER A 46 -6.99 -3.93 -10.82
C SER A 46 -5.60 -3.66 -10.25
N ILE A 47 -4.89 -2.66 -10.79
CA ILE A 47 -3.58 -2.21 -10.26
C ILE A 47 -3.70 -1.84 -8.78
N THR A 48 -4.72 -1.05 -8.42
CA THR A 48 -4.95 -0.61 -7.04
C THR A 48 -5.17 -1.80 -6.10
N GLU A 49 -5.96 -2.79 -6.52
CA GLU A 49 -6.23 -3.98 -5.71
C GLU A 49 -5.00 -4.88 -5.60
N GLY A 50 -4.22 -5.00 -6.67
CA GLY A 50 -2.94 -5.70 -6.65
C GLY A 50 -1.96 -5.08 -5.65
N ILE A 51 -1.84 -3.75 -5.64
CA ILE A 51 -0.95 -3.03 -4.72
C ILE A 51 -1.44 -3.20 -3.28
N ARG A 52 -2.75 -3.06 -3.04
CA ARG A 52 -3.35 -3.27 -1.72
C ARG A 52 -2.99 -4.66 -1.17
N ARG A 53 -3.21 -5.72 -1.95
CA ARG A 53 -2.89 -7.10 -1.52
C ARG A 53 -1.40 -7.30 -1.30
N ALA A 54 -0.55 -6.75 -2.16
CA ALA A 54 0.90 -6.85 -2.00
C ALA A 54 1.35 -6.21 -0.69
N ILE A 55 0.85 -5.00 -0.36
CA ILE A 55 1.15 -4.31 0.90
C ILE A 55 0.62 -5.09 2.10
N THR A 56 -0.60 -5.63 2.03
CA THR A 56 -1.17 -6.43 3.13
C THR A 56 -0.35 -7.69 3.40
N ILE A 57 0.06 -8.42 2.36
CA ILE A 57 0.88 -9.62 2.51
C ILE A 57 2.25 -9.24 3.07
N TRP A 58 2.87 -8.17 2.56
CA TRP A 58 4.15 -7.69 3.07
C TRP A 58 4.07 -7.33 4.56
N GLY A 59 3.06 -6.55 4.96
CA GLY A 59 2.85 -6.18 6.36
C GLY A 59 2.67 -7.41 7.27
N PHE A 60 1.87 -8.39 6.84
CA PHE A 60 1.70 -9.63 7.58
C PHE A 60 3.03 -10.38 7.76
N VAL A 61 3.85 -10.50 6.71
CA VAL A 61 5.15 -11.17 6.79
C VAL A 61 6.08 -10.46 7.78
N GLU A 62 6.18 -9.14 7.70
CA GLU A 62 6.98 -8.33 8.62
C GLU A 62 6.52 -8.48 10.07
N GLU A 63 5.20 -8.47 10.33
CA GLU A 63 4.64 -8.69 11.67
C GLU A 63 4.99 -10.08 12.22
N GLN A 64 4.89 -11.12 11.39
CA GLN A 64 5.25 -12.48 11.81
C GLN A 64 6.74 -12.61 12.12
N ILE A 65 7.61 -12.03 11.29
CA ILE A 65 9.05 -12.02 11.54
C ILE A 65 9.37 -11.27 12.83
N ALA A 66 8.75 -10.11 13.07
CA ALA A 66 8.93 -9.34 14.31
C ALA A 66 8.49 -10.09 15.57
N GLN A 67 7.52 -11.01 15.45
CA GLN A 67 7.08 -11.91 16.51
C GLN A 67 8.00 -13.12 16.72
N GLY A 68 9.07 -13.26 15.92
CA GLY A 68 10.02 -14.37 15.98
C GLY A 68 9.57 -15.61 15.20
N ASN A 69 8.53 -15.50 14.36
CA ASN A 69 8.08 -16.59 13.50
C ASN A 69 8.90 -16.66 12.20
N ASP A 70 9.06 -17.86 11.67
CA ASP A 70 9.74 -18.11 10.39
C ASP A 70 8.74 -18.33 9.25
N LEU A 71 9.09 -17.87 8.04
CA LEU A 71 8.35 -18.21 6.82
C LEU A 71 8.84 -19.56 6.26
N ALA A 72 7.92 -20.49 6.07
CA ALA A 72 8.18 -21.79 5.45
C ALA A 72 7.24 -22.05 4.27
N VAL A 73 7.75 -22.72 3.24
CA VAL A 73 6.92 -23.31 2.18
C VAL A 73 6.72 -24.77 2.49
N ILE A 74 5.47 -25.21 2.44
CA ILE A 74 5.13 -26.62 2.49
C ILE A 74 5.14 -27.14 1.05
N GLU A 75 6.05 -28.06 0.75
CA GLU A 75 6.07 -28.72 -0.55
C GLU A 75 4.97 -29.77 -0.67
N SER A 76 4.77 -30.29 -1.88
CA SER A 76 3.74 -31.31 -2.17
C SER A 76 3.90 -32.59 -1.35
N ASP A 77 5.09 -32.83 -0.78
CA ASP A 77 5.39 -33.93 0.13
C ASP A 77 4.94 -33.66 1.59
N GLY A 78 4.33 -32.50 1.85
CA GLY A 78 3.86 -32.07 3.16
C GLY A 78 4.96 -31.62 4.11
N LYS A 79 6.24 -31.59 3.67
CA LYS A 79 7.35 -31.20 4.53
C LYS A 79 7.56 -29.68 4.46
N PRO A 80 7.63 -28.99 5.62
CA PRO A 80 7.98 -27.57 5.64
C PRO A 80 9.46 -27.39 5.30
N ARG A 81 9.75 -26.50 4.35
CA ARG A 81 11.10 -26.01 4.06
C ARG A 81 11.16 -24.53 4.40
N LYS A 82 12.08 -24.17 5.29
CA LYS A 82 12.32 -22.77 5.67
C LYS A 82 12.82 -22.01 4.44
N ILE A 83 12.17 -20.90 4.10
CA ILE A 83 12.72 -19.99 3.08
C ILE A 83 13.72 -19.09 3.80
N LEU A 84 15.00 -19.21 3.45
CA LEU A 84 15.94 -18.10 3.67
C LEU A 84 15.75 -17.10 2.53
N ILE A 85 15.18 -15.94 2.83
CA ILE A 85 15.28 -14.77 1.96
C ILE A 85 16.56 -14.04 2.41
N LEU A 86 17.59 -14.08 1.57
CA LEU A 86 18.90 -13.46 1.81
C LEU A 86 18.86 -11.94 1.57
#